data_AF-A0A392NKE5-F1
#
_entry.id   AF-A0A392NKE5-F1
#
_cell.length_a   1.000
_cell.length_b   1.000
_cell.length_c   1.000
_cell.angle_alpha   90.00
_cell.angle_beta   90.00
_cell.angle_gamma   90.00
#
_symmetry.space_group_name_H-M   'P 1'
#
loop_
_entity.id
_entity.type
_entity.pdbx_description
1 polymer ?
#
loop_
_entity_poly.entity_id
_entity_poly.type
_entity_poly.pdbx_seq_one_letter_code
_entity_poly.pdbx_strand_id
1 'polypeptide(L)'
;MIIILFIFVFVGLSNGANQKIPLQGRKGQWQLLLNNTGVVGMHMALTYENTVIMFDQTEAGQSRYKLRKRFNGTMCKTNQHDLTDSTCFAHSVEYDISSNRIRPLRLDTDPWCSSGSFLSNGTLLQTGGFHQGAKRVRYYRPCGGNHHQCDWIQSKKSLSDER
;
A
#
# COMPACT_ATOMS: atom_id res chain seq x y z
N MET A 1 -9.46 -56.88 -54.63
CA MET A 1 -9.65 -55.95 -53.50
C MET A 1 -8.44 -55.03 -53.44
N ILE A 2 -8.54 -53.87 -54.07
CA ILE A 2 -7.53 -52.79 -54.04
C ILE A 2 -8.32 -51.54 -53.69
N ILE A 3 -8.08 -50.97 -52.52
CA ILE A 3 -8.78 -49.76 -52.04
C ILE A 3 -7.90 -48.57 -52.44
N ILE A 4 -8.37 -47.79 -53.42
CA ILE A 4 -7.75 -46.53 -53.83
C ILE A 4 -8.21 -45.46 -52.84
N LEU A 5 -7.30 -44.96 -52.00
CA LEU A 5 -7.55 -43.80 -51.14
C LEU A 5 -7.52 -42.52 -51.99
N PHE A 6 -8.69 -41.92 -52.24
CA PHE A 6 -8.79 -40.55 -52.74
C PHE A 6 -8.53 -39.57 -51.59
N ILE A 7 -7.35 -38.96 -51.53
CA ILE A 7 -7.11 -37.81 -50.65
C ILE A 7 -7.75 -36.58 -51.29
N PHE A 8 -8.88 -36.14 -50.74
CA PHE A 8 -9.42 -34.81 -50.99
C PHE A 8 -8.57 -33.78 -50.24
N VAL A 9 -7.63 -33.13 -50.93
CA VAL A 9 -6.99 -31.92 -50.43
C VAL A 9 -7.99 -30.78 -50.54
N PHE A 10 -8.67 -30.45 -49.44
CA PHE A 10 -9.38 -29.19 -49.32
C PHE A 10 -8.34 -28.06 -49.24
N VAL A 11 -8.03 -27.46 -50.40
CA VAL A 11 -7.38 -26.14 -50.42
C VAL A 11 -8.43 -25.14 -49.98
N GLY A 12 -8.52 -24.91 -48.68
CA GLY A 12 -9.27 -23.77 -48.15
C GLY A 12 -8.63 -22.50 -48.68
N LEU A 13 -9.33 -21.78 -49.57
CA LEU A 13 -9.04 -20.38 -49.84
C LEU A 13 -9.23 -19.62 -48.53
N SER A 14 -8.17 -19.46 -47.75
CA SER A 14 -8.12 -18.45 -46.72
C SER A 14 -8.20 -17.12 -47.45
N ASN A 15 -9.38 -16.50 -47.41
CA ASN A 15 -9.51 -15.09 -47.68
C ASN A 15 -8.53 -14.41 -46.74
N GLY A 16 -7.40 -13.96 -47.28
CA GLY A 16 -6.49 -13.01 -46.66
C GLY A 16 -7.22 -11.67 -46.55
N ALA A 17 -8.31 -11.65 -45.79
CA ALA A 17 -8.84 -10.43 -45.24
C ALA A 17 -7.71 -9.88 -44.39
N ASN A 18 -7.04 -8.88 -44.96
CA ASN A 18 -6.12 -7.99 -44.30
C ASN A 18 -6.93 -7.31 -43.18
N GLN A 19 -7.15 -8.04 -42.09
CA GLN A 19 -7.73 -7.50 -40.88
C GLN A 19 -6.68 -6.53 -40.37
N LYS A 20 -6.85 -5.27 -40.74
CA LYS A 20 -6.40 -4.16 -39.90
C LYS A 20 -7.01 -4.44 -38.53
N ILE A 21 -6.25 -5.07 -37.65
CA ILE A 21 -6.55 -5.11 -36.22
C ILE A 21 -6.72 -3.63 -35.90
N PRO A 22 -7.94 -3.16 -35.57
CA PRO A 22 -8.07 -1.80 -35.11
C PRO A 22 -7.14 -1.73 -33.91
N LEU A 23 -6.25 -0.74 -33.86
CA LEU A 23 -5.72 -0.29 -32.59
C LEU A 23 -6.91 0.20 -31.78
N GLN A 24 -7.69 -0.73 -31.22
CA GLN A 24 -8.46 -0.47 -30.02
C GLN A 24 -7.40 -0.09 -29.02
N GLY A 25 -7.22 1.22 -28.85
CA GLY A 25 -6.30 1.78 -27.86
C GLY A 25 -6.52 1.00 -26.59
N ARG A 26 -5.46 0.38 -26.07
CA ARG A 26 -5.53 -0.47 -24.88
C ARG A 26 -6.18 0.35 -23.77
N LYS A 27 -7.46 0.13 -23.54
CA LYS A 27 -8.17 0.72 -22.40
C LYS A 27 -7.61 -0.01 -21.19
N GLY A 28 -7.02 0.72 -20.26
CA GLY A 28 -6.58 0.14 -18.98
C GLY A 28 -7.74 -0.64 -18.33
N GLN A 29 -7.42 -1.70 -17.61
CA GLN A 29 -8.40 -2.51 -16.89
C GLN A 29 -8.26 -2.24 -15.40
N TRP A 30 -9.40 -2.16 -14.70
CA TRP A 30 -9.44 -2.14 -13.26
C TRP A 30 -9.50 -3.56 -12.73
N GLN A 31 -8.64 -3.88 -11.79
CA GLN A 31 -8.65 -5.15 -11.06
C GLN A 31 -8.73 -4.86 -9.57
N LEU A 32 -9.68 -5.50 -8.89
CA LEU A 32 -9.74 -5.48 -7.44
C LEU A 32 -8.64 -6.39 -6.89
N LEU A 33 -7.72 -5.82 -6.12
CA LEU A 33 -6.62 -6.58 -5.50
C LEU A 33 -6.98 -7.03 -4.07
N LEU A 34 -7.54 -6.11 -3.28
CA LEU A 34 -7.99 -6.36 -1.91
C LEU A 34 -9.37 -5.76 -1.67
N ASN A 35 -10.25 -6.52 -1.02
CA ASN A 35 -11.57 -6.04 -0.62
C ASN A 35 -11.48 -4.95 0.47
N ASN A 36 -10.46 -4.99 1.32
CA ASN A 36 -10.28 -4.05 2.43
C ASN A 36 -8.83 -4.06 2.94
N THR A 37 -8.17 -2.91 2.87
CA THR A 37 -6.80 -2.68 3.34
C THR A 37 -6.69 -2.49 4.85
N GLY A 38 -7.83 -2.27 5.53
CA GLY A 38 -7.95 -2.07 6.97
C GLY A 38 -7.57 -0.68 7.49
N VAL A 39 -7.00 0.16 6.63
CA VAL A 39 -6.61 1.55 6.89
C VAL A 39 -7.00 2.37 5.66
N VAL A 40 -7.56 3.56 5.89
CA VAL A 40 -7.90 4.51 4.81
C VAL A 40 -6.60 5.10 4.24
N GLY A 41 -6.47 5.11 2.92
CA GLY A 41 -5.31 5.68 2.24
C GLY A 41 -5.37 7.20 2.09
N MET A 42 -5.45 7.97 3.19
CA MET A 42 -5.33 9.44 3.13
C MET A 42 -4.03 9.83 2.42
N HIS A 43 -2.97 9.09 2.70
CA HIS A 43 -1.73 9.10 1.92
C HIS A 43 -1.42 7.69 1.43
N MET A 44 -0.94 7.60 0.19
CA MET A 44 -0.45 6.35 -0.40
C MET A 44 0.80 6.60 -1.24
N ALA A 45 1.77 5.68 -1.17
CA ALA A 45 2.99 5.75 -1.95
C ALA A 45 3.49 4.35 -2.35
N LEU A 46 3.75 4.15 -3.64
CA LEU A 46 4.40 2.94 -4.17
C LEU A 46 5.91 3.02 -3.88
N THR A 47 6.46 1.93 -3.35
CA THR A 47 7.88 1.80 -3.00
C THR A 47 8.66 1.12 -4.12
N TYR A 48 9.99 1.19 -4.04
CA TYR A 48 10.88 0.47 -4.96
C TYR A 48 10.91 -1.06 -4.71
N GLU A 49 10.35 -1.53 -3.58
CA GLU A 49 10.21 -2.96 -3.25
C GLU A 49 8.87 -3.54 -3.76
N ASN A 50 8.16 -2.81 -4.63
CA ASN A 50 6.84 -3.17 -5.14
C ASN A 50 5.78 -3.36 -4.03
N THR A 51 5.92 -2.58 -2.96
CA THR A 51 4.93 -2.46 -1.88
C THR A 51 4.25 -1.09 -1.91
N VAL A 52 3.04 -0.98 -1.39
CA VAL A 52 2.33 0.30 -1.24
C VAL A 52 2.19 0.63 0.23
N ILE A 53 2.73 1.76 0.65
CA ILE A 53 2.50 2.30 1.99
C ILE A 53 1.23 3.11 1.98
N MET A 54 0.32 2.82 2.89
CA MET A 54 -0.95 3.53 3.07
C MET A 54 -1.06 3.97 4.52
N PHE A 55 -1.51 5.18 4.77
CA PHE A 55 -1.72 5.67 6.13
C PHE A 55 -2.77 6.77 6.20
N ASP A 56 -3.44 6.81 7.35
CA ASP A 56 -4.45 7.79 7.73
C ASP A 56 -3.98 8.64 8.92
N GLN A 57 -4.79 9.62 9.31
CA GLN A 57 -4.67 10.27 10.61
C GLN A 57 -4.78 9.28 11.77
N THR A 58 -4.25 9.67 12.93
CA THR A 58 -4.15 8.80 14.10
C THR A 58 -5.21 9.05 15.16
N GLU A 59 -6.07 10.05 14.95
CA GLU A 59 -7.08 10.48 15.93
C GLU A 59 -8.53 10.11 15.53
N ALA A 60 -8.74 9.55 14.32
CA ALA A 60 -10.07 9.26 13.76
C ALA A 60 -10.87 8.13 14.46
N GLY A 61 -10.25 7.39 15.38
CA GLY A 61 -10.86 6.22 16.03
C GLY A 61 -10.20 4.90 15.67
N GLN A 62 -10.97 3.83 15.46
CA GLN A 62 -10.42 2.49 15.27
C GLN A 62 -10.12 2.20 13.79
N SER A 63 -8.87 1.83 13.50
CA SER A 63 -8.51 1.11 12.28
C SER A 63 -8.64 -0.40 12.47
N ARG A 64 -8.51 -1.20 11.41
CA ARG A 64 -8.76 -2.66 11.46
C ARG A 64 -7.74 -3.44 12.29
N TYR A 65 -6.54 -2.90 12.48
CA TYR A 65 -5.42 -3.64 13.07
C TYR A 65 -5.11 -3.13 14.46
N LYS A 66 -5.23 -4.00 15.46
CA LYS A 66 -4.88 -3.68 16.85
C LYS A 66 -3.38 -3.85 17.08
N LEU A 67 -2.75 -2.84 17.67
CA LEU A 67 -1.35 -2.88 18.09
C LEU A 67 -1.23 -3.62 19.43
N ARG A 68 -0.06 -4.22 19.67
CA ARG A 68 0.25 -4.85 20.96
C ARG A 68 0.50 -3.83 22.08
N LYS A 69 1.11 -2.70 21.73
CA LYS A 69 1.50 -1.63 22.64
C LYS A 69 1.21 -0.27 22.00
N ARG A 70 0.86 0.72 22.82
CA ARG A 70 0.75 2.14 22.47
C ARG A 70 2.11 2.79 22.22
N PHE A 71 2.12 4.05 21.79
CA PHE A 71 3.35 4.83 21.62
C PHE A 71 4.24 4.82 22.88
N ASN A 72 3.64 5.08 24.04
CA ASN A 72 4.33 5.12 25.33
C ASN A 72 4.75 3.74 25.90
N GLY A 73 4.55 2.66 25.16
CA GLY A 73 4.93 1.30 25.56
C GLY A 73 3.88 0.56 26.40
N THR A 74 2.80 1.22 26.80
CA THR A 74 1.68 0.60 27.52
C THR A 74 1.00 -0.46 26.65
N MET A 75 0.73 -1.64 27.21
CA MET A 75 0.04 -2.73 26.52
C MET A 75 -1.39 -2.36 26.15
N CYS A 76 -1.81 -2.74 24.94
CA CYS A 76 -3.20 -2.65 24.50
C CYS A 76 -3.95 -3.91 24.92
N LYS A 77 -4.87 -3.74 25.88
CA LYS A 77 -5.73 -4.79 26.45
C LYS A 77 -7.06 -4.85 25.70
N THR A 78 -7.88 -5.85 25.98
CA THR A 78 -9.24 -6.02 25.40
C THR A 78 -10.34 -5.43 26.28
N ASN A 79 -10.02 -4.45 27.13
CA ASN A 79 -11.01 -3.73 27.92
C ASN A 79 -11.70 -2.63 27.07
N GLN A 80 -12.83 -2.11 27.57
CA GLN A 80 -13.62 -1.13 26.83
C GLN A 80 -12.84 0.15 26.46
N HIS A 81 -11.98 0.60 27.37
CA HIS A 81 -11.14 1.79 27.17
C HIS A 81 -10.20 1.63 25.97
N ASP A 82 -9.49 0.51 25.88
CA ASP A 82 -8.51 0.24 24.82
C ASP A 82 -9.17 -0.07 23.48
N LEU A 83 -10.47 -0.42 23.47
CA LEU A 83 -11.24 -0.50 22.25
C LEU A 83 -11.47 0.91 21.71
N THR A 84 -11.85 1.89 22.53
CA THR A 84 -12.09 3.26 22.05
C THR A 84 -10.83 4.11 21.86
N ASP A 85 -9.69 3.63 22.33
CA ASP A 85 -8.41 4.34 22.26
C ASP A 85 -7.72 4.13 20.90
N SER A 86 -7.72 5.18 20.07
CA SER A 86 -7.12 5.16 18.74
C SER A 86 -5.62 4.81 18.76
N THR A 87 -4.90 5.10 19.86
CA THR A 87 -3.46 4.79 20.00
C THR A 87 -3.18 3.29 20.12
N CYS A 88 -4.22 2.46 20.28
CA CYS A 88 -4.14 1.02 20.25
C CYS A 88 -4.37 0.39 18.86
N PHE A 89 -4.51 1.19 17.81
CA PHE A 89 -4.73 0.72 16.45
C PHE A 89 -3.64 1.22 15.50
N ALA A 90 -3.36 0.42 14.48
CA ALA A 90 -2.41 0.76 13.43
C ALA A 90 -3.16 1.58 12.36
N HIS A 91 -2.71 2.81 12.15
CA HIS A 91 -3.22 3.74 11.13
C HIS A 91 -2.31 3.82 9.92
N SER A 92 -1.39 2.86 9.81
CA SER A 92 -0.52 2.70 8.65
C SER A 92 -0.38 1.21 8.34
N VAL A 93 -0.28 0.91 7.05
CA VAL A 93 -0.04 -0.43 6.53
C VAL A 93 0.95 -0.38 5.38
N GLU A 94 1.71 -1.46 5.25
CA GLU A 94 2.38 -1.81 4.01
C GLU A 94 1.58 -2.92 3.32
N TYR A 95 1.27 -2.70 2.04
CA TYR A 95 0.65 -3.68 1.17
C TYR A 95 1.69 -4.25 0.21
N ASP A 96 1.94 -5.55 0.28
CA ASP A 96 2.77 -6.26 -0.70
C ASP A 96 1.88 -6.73 -1.86
N ILE A 97 2.15 -6.17 -3.04
CA ILE A 97 1.40 -6.46 -4.27
C ILE A 97 1.62 -7.90 -4.71
N SER A 98 2.84 -8.43 -4.53
CA SER A 98 3.23 -9.76 -5.03
C SER A 98 2.56 -10.89 -4.26
N SER A 99 2.50 -10.76 -2.93
CA SER A 99 1.87 -11.76 -2.05
C SER A 99 0.40 -11.45 -1.76
N ASN A 100 -0.08 -10.28 -2.17
CA ASN A 100 -1.41 -9.74 -1.87
C ASN A 100 -1.70 -9.70 -0.35
N ARG A 101 -0.72 -9.25 0.44
CA ARG A 101 -0.79 -9.25 1.91
C ARG A 101 -0.60 -7.86 2.50
N ILE A 102 -1.23 -7.64 3.66
CA ILE A 102 -1.11 -6.42 4.45
C ILE A 102 -0.27 -6.68 5.69
N ARG A 103 0.64 -5.76 5.98
CA ARG A 103 1.39 -5.69 7.23
C ARG A 103 1.08 -4.37 7.96
N PRO A 104 0.51 -4.42 9.17
CA PRO A 104 0.30 -3.23 9.98
C PRO A 104 1.62 -2.58 10.39
N LEU A 105 1.66 -1.25 10.32
CA LEU A 105 2.80 -0.42 10.70
C LEU A 105 2.41 0.51 11.85
N ARG A 106 3.37 0.82 12.70
CA ARG A 106 3.15 1.74 13.81
C ARG A 106 3.44 3.16 13.36
N LEU A 107 2.44 4.03 13.47
CA LEU A 107 2.58 5.45 13.18
C LEU A 107 2.22 6.24 14.44
N ASP A 108 3.20 6.93 15.01
CA ASP A 108 3.09 7.43 16.39
C ASP A 108 2.47 8.82 16.52
N THR A 109 2.47 9.62 15.46
CA THR A 109 1.89 10.97 15.49
C THR A 109 1.12 11.26 14.22
N ASP A 110 0.17 12.18 14.33
CA ASP A 110 -0.83 12.42 13.32
C ASP A 110 -0.27 13.04 12.02
N PRO A 111 -0.34 12.34 10.87
CA PRO A 111 0.09 12.84 9.57
C PRO A 111 -0.97 13.71 8.85
N TRP A 112 -2.09 14.07 9.47
CA TRP A 112 -3.12 14.89 8.83
C TRP A 112 -2.56 16.20 8.26
N CYS A 113 -2.97 16.55 7.04
CA CYS A 113 -2.47 17.70 6.28
C CYS A 113 -0.94 17.74 6.06
N SER A 114 -0.28 16.57 6.13
CA SER A 114 1.16 16.50 5.94
C SER A 114 1.61 16.37 4.49
N SER A 115 2.93 16.37 4.29
CA SER A 115 3.57 16.21 2.97
C SER A 115 4.62 15.10 3.01
N GLY A 116 5.00 14.57 1.85
CA GLY A 116 6.08 13.58 1.78
C GLY A 116 6.73 13.49 0.40
N SER A 117 7.93 12.92 0.37
CA SER A 117 8.72 12.65 -0.83
C SER A 117 9.66 11.46 -0.60
N PHE A 118 10.07 10.78 -1.66
CA PHE A 118 11.13 9.78 -1.57
C PHE A 118 12.50 10.43 -1.64
N LEU A 119 13.39 10.04 -0.72
CA LEU A 119 14.81 10.33 -0.79
C LEU A 119 15.47 9.46 -1.88
N SER A 120 16.66 9.85 -2.32
CA SER A 120 17.43 9.15 -3.37
C SER A 120 17.73 7.69 -3.05
N ASN A 121 17.73 7.31 -1.77
CA ASN A 121 17.95 5.94 -1.29
C ASN A 121 16.66 5.11 -1.15
N GLY A 122 15.52 5.63 -1.62
CA GLY A 122 14.21 4.96 -1.56
C GLY A 122 13.47 5.08 -0.23
N THR A 123 13.99 5.83 0.74
CA THR A 123 13.29 6.11 2.01
C THR A 123 12.22 7.17 1.79
N LEU A 124 10.98 6.88 2.18
CA LEU A 124 9.90 7.86 2.23
C LEU A 124 10.13 8.82 3.40
N LEU A 125 10.35 10.09 3.09
CA LEU A 125 10.37 11.21 4.02
C LEU A 125 8.97 11.79 4.09
N GLN A 126 8.42 11.95 5.29
CA GLN A 126 7.14 12.59 5.56
C GLN A 126 7.36 13.71 6.58
N THR A 127 6.72 14.86 6.39
CA THR A 127 6.93 16.08 7.18
C THR A 127 5.63 16.76 7.54
N GLY A 128 5.56 17.30 8.75
CA GLY A 128 4.38 17.99 9.26
C GLY A 128 3.31 17.00 9.71
N GLY A 129 2.09 17.50 9.86
CA GLY A 129 1.00 16.75 10.46
C GLY A 129 0.12 17.64 11.31
N PHE A 130 -0.71 17.03 12.15
CA PHE A 130 -1.59 17.74 13.06
C PHE A 130 -1.18 17.51 14.53
N HIS A 131 -1.44 18.49 15.40
CA HIS A 131 -1.07 18.46 16.82
C HIS A 131 0.36 17.97 17.08
N GLN A 132 0.53 16.82 17.74
CA GLN A 132 1.84 16.25 18.06
C GLN A 132 2.65 15.89 16.80
N GLY A 133 1.99 15.80 15.64
CA GLY A 133 2.55 15.61 14.31
C GLY A 133 3.08 16.87 13.62
N ALA A 134 2.64 18.07 14.01
CA ALA A 134 2.90 19.31 13.27
C ALA A 134 4.38 19.62 13.06
N LYS A 135 5.23 19.29 14.04
CA LYS A 135 6.70 19.50 13.98
C LYS A 135 7.49 18.21 13.78
N ARG A 136 6.86 17.18 13.21
CA ARG A 136 7.46 15.86 13.03
C ARG A 136 7.99 15.67 11.62
N VAL A 137 9.09 14.95 11.58
CA VAL A 137 9.63 14.30 10.39
C VAL A 137 9.61 12.81 10.66
N ARG A 138 9.00 12.05 9.74
CA ARG A 138 8.88 10.59 9.78
C ARG A 138 9.59 10.01 8.57
N TYR A 139 10.26 8.90 8.76
CA TYR A 139 10.99 8.17 7.74
C TYR A 139 10.46 6.75 7.67
N TYR A 140 10.15 6.28 6.48
CA TYR A 140 9.84 4.89 6.23
C TYR A 140 10.79 4.33 5.17
N ARG A 141 11.58 3.33 5.56
CA ARG A 141 12.41 2.57 4.62
C ARG A 141 11.70 1.24 4.36
N PRO A 142 11.26 0.97 3.12
CA PRO A 142 10.67 -0.31 2.75
C PRO A 142 11.58 -1.48 3.13
N CYS A 143 10.95 -2.55 3.54
CA CYS A 143 11.61 -3.79 3.90
C CYS A 143 12.21 -4.42 2.63
N GLY A 144 13.52 -4.66 2.61
CA GLY A 144 14.16 -5.37 1.51
C GLY A 144 14.09 -6.89 1.68
N GLY A 145 13.72 -7.61 0.61
CA GLY A 145 13.76 -9.07 0.55
C GLY A 145 12.98 -9.76 1.68
N ASN A 146 13.63 -10.70 2.39
CA ASN A 146 12.99 -11.50 3.45
C ASN A 146 12.93 -10.80 4.83
N HIS A 147 13.38 -9.55 4.95
CA HIS A 147 13.37 -8.83 6.23
C HIS A 147 12.01 -8.19 6.47
N HIS A 148 11.31 -8.56 7.55
CA HIS A 148 9.99 -8.01 7.88
C HIS A 148 10.01 -7.02 9.06
N GLN A 149 11.21 -6.58 9.47
CA GLN A 149 11.44 -5.74 10.67
C GLN A 149 11.73 -4.28 10.31
N CYS A 150 11.00 -3.70 9.36
CA CYS A 150 11.02 -2.26 9.10
C CYS A 150 9.73 -1.61 9.61
N ASP A 151 9.84 -0.42 10.20
CA ASP A 151 8.72 0.37 10.67
C ASP A 151 9.05 1.87 10.51
N TRP A 152 8.09 2.73 10.81
CA TRP A 152 8.32 4.17 10.81
C TRP A 152 9.36 4.57 11.86
N ILE A 153 10.25 5.50 11.48
CA ILE A 153 11.18 6.16 12.38
C ILE A 153 10.79 7.63 12.45
N GLN A 154 10.55 8.14 13.64
CA GLN A 154 10.05 9.50 13.83
C GLN A 154 10.99 10.36 14.68
N SER A 155 11.15 11.62 14.28
CA SER A 155 11.90 12.63 15.03
C SER A 155 11.13 13.19 16.24
N LYS A 156 11.84 13.78 17.20
CA LYS A 156 11.23 14.40 18.40
C LYS A 156 10.53 15.72 18.06
N LYS A 157 11.26 16.75 17.66
CA LYS A 157 10.74 18.00 17.11
C LYS A 157 11.80 18.52 16.16
N SER A 158 11.65 18.24 14.88
CA SER A 158 12.69 18.55 13.89
C SER A 158 12.37 19.76 13.04
N LEU A 159 11.11 20.18 12.98
CA LEU A 159 10.68 21.39 12.29
C LEU A 159 10.58 22.56 13.27
N SER A 160 10.99 23.75 12.84
CA SER A 160 10.97 24.97 13.66
C SER A 160 9.55 25.49 13.88
N ASP A 161 8.69 25.37 12.87
CA ASP A 161 7.33 25.90 12.88
C ASP A 161 6.28 24.89 12.41
N GLU A 162 5.02 25.17 12.74
CA GLU A 162 3.84 24.45 12.24
C GLU A 162 3.44 25.05 10.89
N ARG A 163 2.72 24.28 10.07
CA ARG A 163 2.24 24.70 8.75
C ARG A 163 0.75 25.01 8.79
#